data_AF-A0A2N5KCS1-F1
#
_entry.id   AF-A0A2N5KCS1-F1
#
_cell.length_a   1.000
_cell.length_b   1.000
_cell.length_c   1.000
_cell.angle_alpha   90.00
_cell.angle_beta   90.00
_cell.angle_gamma   90.00
#
_symmetry.space_group_name_H-M   'P 1'
#
loop_
_entity.id
_entity.type
_entity.pdbx_description
1 polymer ?
#
loop_
_entity_poly.entity_id
_entity_poly.type
_entity_poly.pdbx_seq_one_letter_code
_entity_poly.pdbx_strand_id
1 'polypeptide(L)'
;MSSDARSLLALTLGCTFAAALFGVGANLFSFRSAFEGAGRELLIQAAATVVYLGLALVLVFKGGWRGVLAALVMILGATAISWALLPFSLGLAGVGDPAGYAERFGDFRRPSYSGWAAFDLIFVGGSAALAQGLRLMAHVDPKGPRDE
;
A
#
# COMPACT_ATOMS: atom_id res chain seq x y z
N MET A 1 7.75 -7.79 26.48
CA MET A 1 7.87 -7.79 25.00
C MET A 1 9.34 -7.79 24.64
N SER A 2 9.82 -8.74 23.83
CA SER A 2 11.22 -8.74 23.38
C SER A 2 11.53 -7.52 22.52
N SER A 3 12.78 -7.08 22.51
CA SER A 3 13.27 -5.94 21.70
C SER A 3 12.87 -6.08 20.23
N ASP A 4 12.97 -7.28 19.68
CA ASP A 4 12.61 -7.60 18.28
C ASP A 4 11.14 -7.34 17.96
N ALA A 5 10.23 -7.66 18.88
CA ALA A 5 8.80 -7.44 18.66
C ALA A 5 8.46 -5.94 18.62
N ARG A 6 9.16 -5.13 19.44
CA ARG A 6 8.97 -3.67 19.46
C ARG A 6 9.59 -3.01 18.22
N SER A 7 10.74 -3.50 17.77
CA SER A 7 11.38 -3.05 16.53
C SER A 7 10.52 -3.37 15.29
N LEU A 8 9.97 -4.58 15.21
CA LEU A 8 9.05 -4.97 14.13
C LEU A 8 7.80 -4.08 14.14
N LEU A 9 7.19 -3.85 15.31
CA LEU A 9 6.01 -3.01 15.44
C LEU A 9 6.26 -1.57 14.95
N ALA A 10 7.37 -0.96 15.39
CA ALA A 10 7.75 0.38 14.94
C ALA A 10 7.97 0.45 13.43
N LEU A 11 8.60 -0.59 12.86
CA LEU A 11 8.78 -0.69 11.41
C LEU A 11 7.46 -0.84 10.67
N THR A 12 6.55 -1.69 11.14
CA THR A 12 5.21 -1.85 10.56
C THR A 12 4.46 -0.54 10.56
N LEU A 13 4.50 0.23 11.66
CA LEU A 13 3.86 1.54 11.74
C LEU A 13 4.47 2.52 10.72
N GLY A 14 5.79 2.58 10.62
CA GLY A 14 6.47 3.41 9.62
C GLY A 14 6.13 3.01 8.19
N CYS A 15 6.15 1.72 7.86
CA CYS A 15 5.76 1.20 6.55
C CYS A 15 4.28 1.48 6.24
N THR A 16 3.40 1.37 7.23
CA THR A 16 1.96 1.66 7.07
C THR A 16 1.74 3.13 6.78
N PHE A 17 2.43 4.02 7.50
CA PHE A 17 2.36 5.46 7.28
C PHE A 17 2.89 5.83 5.89
N ALA A 18 4.04 5.30 5.49
CA ALA A 18 4.62 5.51 4.16
C ALA A 18 3.69 4.99 3.04
N ALA A 19 3.12 3.80 3.21
CA ALA A 19 2.16 3.23 2.27
C ALA A 19 0.89 4.10 2.17
N ALA A 20 0.35 4.56 3.30
CA ALA A 20 -0.81 5.44 3.30
C ALA A 20 -0.54 6.78 2.59
N LEU A 21 0.60 7.42 2.85
CA LEU A 21 1.02 8.65 2.16
C LEU A 21 1.13 8.44 0.65
N PHE A 22 1.77 7.35 0.24
CA PHE A 22 1.95 7.04 -1.17
C PHE A 22 0.62 6.72 -1.86
N GLY A 23 -0.28 5.97 -1.22
CA GLY A 23 -1.61 5.66 -1.73
C GLY A 23 -2.49 6.88 -1.89
N VAL A 24 -2.51 7.78 -0.90
CA VAL A 24 -3.25 9.04 -0.98
C VAL A 24 -2.72 9.93 -2.11
N GLY A 25 -1.39 10.02 -2.25
CA GLY A 25 -0.75 10.75 -3.34
C GLY A 25 -1.06 10.15 -4.71
N ALA A 26 -0.95 8.83 -4.85
CA ALA A 26 -1.26 8.12 -6.09
C ALA A 26 -2.71 8.36 -6.53
N ASN A 27 -3.66 8.33 -5.60
CA ASN A 27 -5.05 8.66 -5.87
C ASN A 27 -5.20 10.12 -6.35
N LEU A 28 -4.62 11.08 -5.63
CA LEU A 28 -4.68 12.50 -6.00
C LEU A 28 -4.14 12.74 -7.43
N PHE A 29 -2.95 12.21 -7.73
CA PHE A 29 -2.32 12.40 -9.05
C PHE A 29 -3.00 11.59 -10.15
N SER A 30 -3.54 10.41 -9.86
CA SER A 30 -4.31 9.62 -10.83
C SER A 30 -5.63 10.32 -11.18
N PHE A 31 -6.31 10.94 -10.21
CA PHE A 31 -7.49 11.74 -10.52
C PHE A 31 -7.10 12.97 -11.35
N ARG A 32 -6.06 13.69 -10.96
CA ARG A 32 -5.56 14.85 -11.72
C ARG A 32 -5.15 14.49 -13.15
N SER A 33 -4.47 13.36 -13.36
CA SER A 33 -4.09 12.91 -14.71
C SER A 33 -5.31 12.53 -15.55
N ALA A 34 -6.33 11.94 -14.93
CA ALA A 34 -7.58 11.61 -15.60
C ALA A 34 -8.35 12.87 -16.04
N PHE A 35 -8.30 13.94 -15.23
CA PHE A 35 -8.84 15.25 -15.61
C PHE A 35 -8.05 15.90 -16.76
N GLU A 36 -6.73 15.86 -16.70
CA GLU A 36 -5.83 16.41 -17.72
C GLU A 36 -5.81 15.56 -19.01
N GLY A 37 -6.46 14.38 -19.03
CA GLY A 37 -6.50 13.47 -20.19
C GLY A 37 -5.14 12.86 -20.52
N ALA A 38 -4.21 12.81 -19.56
CA ALA A 38 -2.82 12.44 -19.79
C ALA A 38 -2.60 10.92 -19.93
N GLY A 39 -3.57 10.08 -19.55
CA GLY A 39 -3.48 8.62 -19.67
C GLY A 39 -2.42 7.98 -18.76
N ARG A 40 -2.06 8.66 -17.66
CA ARG A 40 -0.96 8.28 -16.75
C ARG A 40 -1.44 7.55 -15.49
N GLU A 41 -2.74 7.29 -15.39
CA GLU A 41 -3.38 6.71 -14.20
C GLU A 41 -2.76 5.35 -13.87
N LEU A 42 -2.59 4.52 -14.90
CA LEU A 42 -2.06 3.16 -14.76
C LEU A 42 -0.60 3.17 -14.31
N LEU A 43 0.20 4.13 -14.78
CA LEU A 43 1.61 4.28 -14.39
C LEU A 43 1.74 4.71 -12.91
N ILE A 44 0.90 5.65 -12.48
CA ILE A 44 0.88 6.15 -11.10
C ILE A 44 0.46 5.04 -10.13
N GLN A 45 -0.58 4.28 -10.49
CA GLN A 45 -1.05 3.16 -9.67
C GLN A 45 -0.03 2.00 -9.66
N ALA A 46 0.61 1.70 -10.80
CA ALA A 46 1.67 0.71 -10.85
C ALA A 46 2.86 1.09 -9.95
N ALA A 47 3.26 2.37 -9.95
CA ALA A 47 4.32 2.86 -9.07
C ALA A 47 3.96 2.68 -7.58
N ALA A 48 2.70 2.93 -7.20
CA ALA A 48 2.22 2.72 -5.84
C ALA A 48 2.29 1.25 -5.42
N THR A 49 1.87 0.36 -6.31
CA THR A 49 1.96 -1.09 -6.09
C THR A 49 3.41 -1.54 -5.89
N VAL A 50 4.35 -1.03 -6.68
CA VAL A 50 5.79 -1.34 -6.51
C VAL A 50 6.30 -0.89 -5.14
N VAL A 51 5.89 0.28 -4.67
CA VAL A 51 6.26 0.76 -3.32
C VAL A 51 5.68 -0.14 -2.23
N TYR A 52 4.42 -0.55 -2.35
CA TYR A 52 3.80 -1.49 -1.40
C TYR A 52 4.52 -2.83 -1.35
N LEU A 53 4.92 -3.36 -2.51
CA LEU A 53 5.73 -4.58 -2.59
C LEU A 53 7.08 -4.40 -1.89
N GLY A 54 7.78 -3.29 -2.15
CA GLY A 54 9.05 -3.00 -1.50
C GLY A 54 8.92 -2.96 0.03
N LEU A 55 7.90 -2.27 0.55
CA LEU A 55 7.64 -2.19 1.99
C LEU A 55 7.24 -3.54 2.59
N ALA A 56 6.42 -4.33 1.90
CA ALA A 56 6.05 -5.67 2.31
C ALA A 56 7.26 -6.60 2.37
N LEU A 57 8.16 -6.54 1.38
CA LEU A 57 9.40 -7.32 1.37
C LEU A 57 10.29 -6.95 2.55
N VAL A 58 10.45 -5.66 2.88
CA VAL A 58 11.22 -5.21 4.05
C VAL A 58 10.67 -5.83 5.34
N LEU A 59 9.34 -5.86 5.51
CA LEU A 59 8.70 -6.48 6.68
C LEU A 59 8.91 -7.99 6.71
N VAL A 60 8.78 -8.68 5.58
CA VAL A 60 8.99 -10.14 5.45
C VAL A 60 10.45 -10.51 5.72
N PHE A 61 11.42 -9.77 5.17
CA PHE A 61 12.83 -10.08 5.38
C PHE A 61 13.25 -9.88 6.84
N LYS A 62 12.73 -8.86 7.52
CA LYS A 62 13.02 -8.63 8.95
C LYS A 62 12.25 -9.55 9.89
N GLY A 63 10.99 -9.87 9.58
CA GLY A 63 10.07 -10.55 10.50
C GLY A 63 9.72 -12.01 10.16
N GLY A 64 10.15 -12.52 9.01
CA GLY A 64 9.73 -13.84 8.51
C GLY A 64 8.20 -13.94 8.43
N TRP A 65 7.63 -14.99 9.02
CA TRP A 65 6.17 -15.16 9.11
C TRP A 65 5.44 -14.06 9.88
N ARG A 66 6.07 -13.48 10.92
CA ARG A 66 5.51 -12.30 11.60
C ARG A 66 5.58 -11.06 10.70
N GLY A 67 6.56 -11.01 9.80
CA GLY A 67 6.69 -10.02 8.75
C GLY A 67 5.56 -10.10 7.72
N VAL A 68 5.14 -11.30 7.35
CA VAL A 68 3.96 -11.52 6.48
C VAL A 68 2.69 -10.97 7.14
N LEU A 69 2.45 -11.30 8.41
CA LEU A 69 1.31 -10.74 9.16
C LEU A 69 1.39 -9.21 9.27
N ALA A 70 2.58 -8.67 9.51
CA ALA A 70 2.80 -7.22 9.53
C ALA A 70 2.51 -6.57 8.17
N ALA A 71 2.90 -7.20 7.06
CA ALA A 71 2.60 -6.71 5.71
C ALA A 71 1.10 -6.72 5.42
N LEU A 72 0.36 -7.74 5.88
CA LEU A 72 -1.10 -7.79 5.77
C LEU A 72 -1.78 -6.68 6.58
N VAL A 73 -1.33 -6.43 7.81
CA VAL A 73 -1.85 -5.32 8.63
C VAL A 73 -1.52 -3.97 7.99
N MET A 74 -0.31 -3.82 7.47
CA MET A 74 0.15 -2.62 6.80
C MET A 74 -0.72 -2.30 5.59
N ILE A 75 -0.95 -3.27 4.70
CA ILE A 75 -1.71 -3.03 3.48
C ILE A 75 -3.18 -2.73 3.79
N LEU A 76 -3.81 -3.47 4.70
CA LEU A 76 -5.18 -3.18 5.14
C LEU A 76 -5.31 -1.79 5.76
N GLY A 77 -4.34 -1.39 6.59
CA GLY A 77 -4.29 -0.05 7.17
C GLY A 77 -4.13 1.05 6.12
N ALA A 78 -3.18 0.88 5.20
CA ALA A 78 -2.91 1.83 4.13
C ALA A 78 -4.10 1.97 3.16
N THR A 79 -4.73 0.86 2.79
CA THR A 79 -5.92 0.85 1.94
C THR A 79 -7.11 1.48 2.67
N ALA A 80 -7.30 1.23 3.97
CA ALA A 80 -8.36 1.86 4.76
C ALA A 80 -8.19 3.38 4.85
N ILE A 81 -6.96 3.86 5.08
CA ILE A 81 -6.65 5.29 5.11
C ILE A 81 -6.87 5.91 3.72
N SER A 82 -6.40 5.27 2.66
CA SER A 82 -6.60 5.74 1.28
C SER A 82 -8.09 5.80 0.92
N TRP A 83 -8.87 4.81 1.34
CA TRP A 83 -10.32 4.79 1.18
C TRP A 83 -11.02 5.89 1.98
N ALA A 84 -10.61 6.12 3.22
CA ALA A 84 -11.15 7.19 4.08
C ALA A 84 -10.86 8.59 3.51
N LEU A 85 -9.67 8.78 2.94
CA LEU A 85 -9.21 10.05 2.38
C LEU A 85 -9.58 10.25 0.91
N LEU A 86 -10.18 9.25 0.26
CA LEU A 86 -10.68 9.35 -1.11
C LEU A 86 -11.50 10.63 -1.41
N PRO A 87 -12.50 11.04 -0.60
CA PRO A 87 -13.24 12.29 -0.86
C PRO A 87 -12.35 13.53 -0.75
N PHE A 88 -11.35 13.51 0.12
CA PHE A 88 -10.40 14.61 0.26
C PHE A 88 -9.46 14.70 -0.95
N SER A 89 -8.94 13.56 -1.42
CA SER A 89 -8.13 13.50 -2.65
C SER A 89 -8.91 13.97 -3.88
N LEU A 90 -10.20 13.60 -3.98
CA LEU A 90 -11.09 14.07 -5.04
C LEU A 90 -11.34 15.58 -4.96
N GLY A 91 -11.62 16.09 -3.75
CA GLY A 91 -11.81 17.53 -3.52
C GLY A 91 -10.58 18.35 -3.89
N LEU A 92 -9.38 17.89 -3.52
CA LEU A 92 -8.11 18.54 -3.89
C LEU A 92 -7.80 18.44 -5.38
N ALA A 93 -8.15 17.32 -6.04
CA ALA A 93 -8.00 17.19 -7.49
C ALA A 93 -8.94 18.14 -8.25
N GLY A 94 -10.14 18.39 -7.73
CA GLY A 94 -11.16 19.28 -8.30
C GLY A 94 -10.91 20.79 -8.13
N VAL A 95 -9.92 21.21 -7.31
CA VAL A 95 -9.60 22.64 -7.08
C VAL A 95 -9.22 23.37 -8.38
N GLY A 96 -8.75 22.65 -9.41
CA GLY A 96 -8.37 23.23 -10.71
C GLY A 96 -9.55 23.54 -11.65
N ASP A 97 -10.67 22.83 -11.55
CA ASP A 97 -11.88 23.04 -12.36
C ASP A 97 -13.14 22.47 -11.66
N PRO A 98 -13.79 23.26 -10.79
CA PRO A 98 -14.93 22.81 -10.00
C PRO A 98 -16.21 22.56 -10.83
N ALA A 99 -16.33 23.14 -12.04
CA ALA A 99 -17.48 22.95 -12.92
C ALA A 99 -17.40 21.61 -13.67
N GLY A 100 -16.21 21.27 -14.19
CA GLY A 100 -15.97 19.96 -14.82
C GLY A 100 -16.05 18.78 -13.84
N TYR A 101 -15.80 18.99 -12.55
CA TYR A 101 -15.94 17.95 -11.52
C TYR A 101 -17.41 17.53 -11.32
N ALA A 102 -18.31 18.50 -11.16
CA ALA A 102 -19.74 18.24 -10.94
C ALA A 102 -20.42 17.65 -12.19
N GLU A 103 -20.00 18.08 -13.38
CA GLU A 103 -20.56 17.63 -14.66
C GLU A 103 -20.09 16.22 -15.07
N ARG A 104 -18.85 15.85 -14.73
CA ARG A 104 -18.22 14.61 -15.23
C ARG A 104 -18.32 13.41 -14.28
N PHE A 105 -18.46 13.65 -12.98
CA PHE A 105 -18.51 12.58 -11.97
C PHE A 105 -19.89 12.37 -11.32
N GLY A 106 -20.83 13.31 -11.47
CA GLY A 106 -22.19 13.17 -10.93
C GLY A 106 -22.22 12.71 -9.47
N ASP A 107 -23.23 11.93 -9.07
CA ASP A 107 -23.23 11.22 -7.78
C ASP A 107 -22.14 10.13 -7.77
N PHE A 108 -20.93 10.51 -7.34
CA PHE A 108 -19.80 9.60 -7.21
C PHE A 108 -20.17 8.42 -6.29
N ARG A 109 -20.38 7.25 -6.89
CA ARG A 109 -20.68 6.02 -6.14
C ARG A 109 -19.37 5.44 -5.60
N ARG A 110 -19.07 5.74 -4.34
CA ARG A 110 -17.86 5.28 -3.65
C ARG A 110 -17.67 3.76 -3.80
N PRO A 111 -16.53 3.29 -4.31
CA PRO A 111 -16.27 1.86 -4.43
C PRO A 111 -16.27 1.20 -3.05
N SER A 112 -16.73 -0.05 -2.98
CA SER A 112 -16.75 -0.80 -1.73
C SER A 112 -15.31 -1.04 -1.26
N TYR A 113 -15.07 -0.79 0.03
CA TYR A 113 -13.76 -1.01 0.64
C TYR A 113 -13.25 -2.44 0.40
N SER A 114 -14.14 -3.43 0.50
CA SER A 114 -13.82 -4.84 0.27
C SER A 114 -13.35 -5.14 -1.14
N GLY A 115 -13.96 -4.51 -2.16
CA GLY A 115 -13.53 -4.68 -3.55
C GLY A 115 -12.13 -4.11 -3.79
N TRP A 116 -11.83 -2.98 -3.16
CA TRP A 116 -10.54 -2.31 -3.32
C TRP A 116 -9.42 -3.02 -2.55
N ALA A 117 -9.69 -3.39 -1.29
CA ALA A 117 -8.74 -4.10 -0.45
C ALA A 117 -8.47 -5.54 -0.91
N ALA A 118 -9.40 -6.20 -1.60
CA ALA A 118 -9.20 -7.56 -2.10
C ALA A 118 -8.02 -7.65 -3.08
N PHE A 119 -7.89 -6.67 -3.99
CA PHE A 119 -6.78 -6.65 -4.95
C PHE A 119 -5.44 -6.45 -4.26
N ASP A 120 -5.34 -5.45 -3.38
CA ASP A 120 -4.12 -5.18 -2.61
C ASP A 120 -3.73 -6.38 -1.73
N LEU A 121 -4.72 -7.02 -1.09
CA LEU A 121 -4.51 -8.17 -0.23
C LEU A 121 -3.99 -9.39 -1.00
N ILE A 122 -4.61 -9.71 -2.14
CA ILE A 122 -4.20 -10.84 -2.98
C ILE A 122 -2.81 -10.59 -3.55
N PHE A 123 -2.56 -9.38 -4.08
CA PHE A 123 -1.33 -9.07 -4.78
C PHE A 123 -0.14 -8.89 -3.83
N VAL A 124 -0.28 -8.01 -2.82
CA VAL A 124 0.79 -7.72 -1.86
C VAL A 124 0.92 -8.83 -0.84
N GLY A 125 -0.19 -9.34 -0.31
CA GLY A 125 -0.19 -10.46 0.64
C GLY A 125 0.31 -11.76 0.01
N GLY A 126 -0.13 -12.07 -1.22
CA GLY A 126 0.38 -13.22 -1.97
C GLY A 126 1.88 -13.11 -2.25
N SER A 127 2.36 -11.94 -2.66
CA SER A 127 3.78 -11.69 -2.90
C SER A 127 4.62 -11.79 -1.63
N ALA A 128 4.12 -11.30 -0.48
CA ALA A 128 4.77 -11.44 0.82
C ALA A 128 4.89 -12.92 1.24
N ALA A 129 3.82 -13.71 1.07
CA ALA A 129 3.82 -15.14 1.36
C ALA A 129 4.78 -15.91 0.44
N LEU A 130 4.78 -15.59 -0.86
CA LEU A 130 5.66 -16.20 -1.84
C LEU A 130 7.13 -15.86 -1.59
N ALA A 131 7.44 -14.60 -1.26
CA ALA A 131 8.79 -14.19 -0.88
C ALA A 131 9.29 -14.95 0.35
N GLN A 132 8.44 -15.13 1.37
CA GLN A 132 8.80 -15.94 2.53
C GLN A 132 8.95 -17.43 2.18
N GLY A 133 8.12 -17.96 1.29
CA GLY A 133 8.23 -19.33 0.79
C GLY A 133 9.54 -19.58 0.05
N LEU A 134 9.90 -18.71 -0.89
CA LEU A 134 11.18 -18.76 -1.61
C LEU A 134 12.37 -18.65 -0.67
N ARG A 135 12.28 -17.78 0.36
CA ARG A 135 13.31 -17.65 1.38
C ARG A 135 13.55 -18.95 2.15
N LEU A 136 12.48 -19.65 2.53
CA LEU A 136 12.57 -20.94 3.21
C LEU A 136 13.22 -22.01 2.31
N MET A 137 12.82 -22.06 1.04
CA MET A 137 13.39 -22.97 0.05
C MET A 137 14.87 -22.69 -0.24
N ALA A 138 15.28 -21.42 -0.20
CA ALA A 138 16.67 -21.00 -0.38
C ALA A 138 17.55 -21.16 0.86
N HIS A 139 17.02 -21.68 1.99
CA HIS A 139 17.73 -21.81 3.26
C HIS A 139 18.39 -20.52 3.76
N VAL A 140 17.81 -19.36 3.43
CA VAL A 140 18.31 -18.05 3.86
C VAL A 140 17.87 -17.79 5.30
N ASP A 141 18.73 -18.13 6.27
CA ASP A 141 18.48 -17.90 7.69
C ASP A 141 18.47 -16.39 8.02
N PRO A 142 17.39 -15.82 8.61
CA PRO A 142 17.39 -14.46 9.16
C PRO A 142 18.45 -14.22 10.24
N LYS A 143 18.89 -15.28 10.92
CA LYS A 143 19.96 -15.25 11.90
C LYS A 143 21.15 -15.93 11.24
N GLY A 144 21.92 -15.17 10.48
CA GLY A 144 23.27 -15.61 10.09
C GLY A 144 24.02 -16.14 11.33
N PRO A 145 25.07 -16.98 11.15
CA PRO A 145 25.77 -17.61 12.26
C PRO A 145 26.00 -16.58 13.36
N ARG A 146 25.49 -16.88 14.55
CA ARG A 146 25.82 -16.12 15.75
C ARG A 146 27.32 -16.35 15.91
N ASP A 147 28.11 -15.34 15.54
CA ASP A 147 29.52 -15.32 15.88
C ASP A 147 29.62 -15.57 17.40
N GLU A 148 30.34 -16.63 17.75
CA GLU A 148 30.61 -17.08 19.13
C GLU A 148 31.40 -16.03 19.92
#